data_AF-A0AAE9H0B6-F1
#
_entry.id   AF-A0AAE9H0B6-F1
#
_cell.length_a   1.000
_cell.length_b   1.000
_cell.length_c   1.000
_cell.angle_alpha   90.00
_cell.angle_beta   90.00
_cell.angle_gamma   90.00
#
_symmetry.space_group_name_H-M   'P 1'
#
loop_
_entity.id
_entity.type
_entity.pdbx_description
1 polymer ?
#
loop_
_entity_poly.entity_id
_entity_poly.type
_entity_poly.pdbx_seq_one_letter_code
_entity_poly.pdbx_strand_id
1 'polypeptide(L)' 'MTPADIHAIRHRIKLPHKHPLHTTTQKELAELIQVSPQTIAAWETGRRKPSGAAKVLLQLLAAHPALLSEISGSQKKRT' A
#
# COMPACT_ATOMS: atom_id res chain seq x y z
N MET A 1 -12.95 -4.93 -3.97
CA MET A 1 -11.50 -5.13 -3.98
C MET A 1 -11.21 -6.53 -4.47
N THR A 2 -10.93 -6.63 -5.75
CA THR A 2 -10.39 -7.82 -6.39
C THR A 2 -8.89 -7.90 -6.10
N PRO A 3 -8.25 -9.07 -6.29
CA PRO A 3 -6.80 -9.19 -6.19
C PRO A 3 -6.06 -8.25 -7.18
N ALA A 4 -6.61 -8.08 -8.38
CA ALA A 4 -6.07 -7.17 -9.40
C ALA A 4 -6.13 -5.69 -8.97
N ASP A 5 -7.22 -5.28 -8.29
CA ASP A 5 -7.36 -3.91 -7.79
C ASP A 5 -6.20 -3.57 -6.83
N ILE A 6 -5.84 -4.50 -5.94
CA ILE A 6 -4.82 -4.29 -4.90
C ILE A 6 -3.43 -4.17 -5.54
N HIS A 7 -3.15 -5.03 -6.51
CA HIS A 7 -1.93 -4.94 -7.31
C HIS A 7 -1.84 -3.58 -8.04
N ALA A 8 -2.94 -3.13 -8.66
CA ALA A 8 -2.99 -1.85 -9.34
C ALA A 8 -2.81 -0.65 -8.39
N ILE A 9 -3.46 -0.68 -7.21
CA ILE A 9 -3.29 0.34 -6.17
C ILE A 9 -1.82 0.45 -5.78
N ARG A 10 -1.17 -0.69 -5.51
CA ARG A 10 0.25 -0.73 -5.15
C ARG A 10 1.13 -0.05 -6.18
N HIS A 11 0.93 -0.37 -7.47
CA HIS A 11 1.73 0.20 -8.55
C HIS A 11 1.48 1.70 -8.80
N ARG A 12 0.32 2.23 -8.37
CA ARG A 12 -0.02 3.66 -8.48
C ARG A 12 0.58 4.51 -7.36
N ILE A 13 0.96 3.90 -6.24
CA ILE A 13 1.59 4.61 -5.13
C ILE A 13 3.02 5.01 -5.52
N LYS A 14 3.35 6.28 -5.33
CA LYS A 14 4.68 6.83 -5.58
C LYS A 14 5.29 7.32 -4.28
N LEU A 15 6.44 6.74 -3.93
CA LEU A 15 7.18 7.09 -2.73
C LEU A 15 8.04 8.33 -2.97
N PRO A 16 7.91 9.41 -2.16
CA PRO A 16 8.56 10.70 -2.43
C PRO A 16 10.10 10.64 -2.37
N HIS A 17 10.67 9.64 -1.70
CA HIS A 17 12.12 9.46 -1.54
C HIS A 17 12.71 8.41 -2.51
N LYS A 18 11.91 7.88 -3.42
CA LYS A 18 12.34 6.90 -4.42
C LYS A 18 12.34 7.54 -5.80
N HIS A 19 13.07 6.92 -6.72
CA HIS A 19 13.08 7.33 -8.12
C HIS A 19 11.64 7.33 -8.70
N PRO A 20 11.24 8.25 -9.59
CA PRO A 20 9.86 8.32 -10.12
C PRO A 20 9.37 7.04 -10.82
N LEU A 21 10.29 6.29 -11.42
CA LEU A 21 10.02 5.00 -12.06
C LEU A 21 10.00 3.81 -11.09
N HIS A 22 10.31 4.05 -9.81
CA HIS A 22 10.21 3.02 -8.78
C HIS A 22 8.77 2.49 -8.71
N THR A 23 8.68 1.17 -8.66
CA THR A 23 7.44 0.46 -8.43
C THR A 23 7.40 0.04 -6.97
N THR A 24 6.40 0.53 -6.24
CA THR A 24 6.20 0.15 -4.83
C THR A 24 6.07 -1.36 -4.72
N THR A 25 6.93 -2.00 -3.93
CA THR A 25 6.93 -3.46 -3.71
C THR A 25 5.85 -3.86 -2.69
N GLN A 26 5.52 -5.16 -2.64
CA GLN A 26 4.56 -5.67 -1.63
C GLN A 26 5.02 -5.37 -0.20
N LYS A 27 6.33 -5.45 0.05
CA LYS A 27 6.94 -5.11 1.35
C LYS A 27 6.75 -3.63 1.68
N GLU A 28 7.04 -2.74 0.73
CA GLU A 28 6.87 -1.29 0.95
C GLU A 28 5.39 -0.94 1.17
N LEU A 29 4.46 -1.50 0.41
CA LEU A 29 3.04 -1.28 0.68
C LEU A 29 2.64 -1.79 2.07
N ALA A 30 3.12 -2.97 2.46
CA ALA A 30 2.85 -3.56 3.76
C ALA A 30 3.35 -2.67 4.92
N GLU A 31 4.55 -2.10 4.77
CA GLU A 31 5.11 -1.13 5.72
C GLU A 31 4.27 0.16 5.77
N LEU A 32 3.81 0.68 4.63
CA LEU A 32 2.99 1.90 4.60
C LEU A 32 1.64 1.74 5.29
N ILE A 33 0.99 0.57 5.16
CA ILE A 33 -0.33 0.31 5.75
C ILE A 33 -0.29 -0.56 7.00
N GLN A 34 0.91 -0.77 7.57
CA GLN A 34 1.17 -1.47 8.83
C GLN A 34 0.57 -2.89 8.89
N VAL A 35 0.83 -3.68 7.85
CA VAL A 35 0.50 -5.12 7.81
C VAL A 35 1.74 -5.94 7.43
N SER A 36 1.66 -7.27 7.52
CA SER A 36 2.76 -8.12 7.06
C SER A 36 2.80 -8.19 5.51
N PRO A 37 3.99 -8.35 4.89
CA PRO A 37 4.09 -8.59 3.45
C PRO A 37 3.30 -9.82 2.99
N GLN A 38 3.21 -10.85 3.83
CA GLN A 38 2.39 -12.05 3.58
C GLN A 38 0.90 -11.72 3.48
N THR A 39 0.42 -10.72 4.23
CA THR A 39 -0.97 -10.25 4.14
C THR A 39 -1.24 -9.62 2.77
N ILE A 40 -0.34 -8.77 2.28
CA ILE A 40 -0.44 -8.19 0.92
C ILE A 40 -0.42 -9.28 -0.14
N ALA A 41 0.52 -10.22 -0.05
CA ALA A 41 0.60 -11.34 -1.00
C ALA A 41 -0.67 -12.21 -1.00
N ALA A 42 -1.24 -12.50 0.18
CA ALA A 42 -2.49 -13.25 0.29
C ALA A 42 -3.68 -12.50 -0.34
N TRP A 43 -3.69 -11.17 -0.27
CA TRP A 43 -4.71 -10.35 -0.92
C TRP A 43 -4.52 -10.25 -2.45
N GLU A 44 -3.29 -10.01 -2.92
CA GLU A 44 -2.97 -9.92 -4.35
C GLU A 44 -3.10 -11.26 -5.09
N THR A 45 -3.01 -12.39 -4.37
CA THR A 45 -3.25 -13.74 -4.93
C THR A 45 -4.67 -14.25 -4.72
N GLY A 46 -5.51 -13.50 -4.01
CA GLY A 46 -6.90 -13.88 -3.71
C GLY A 46 -7.06 -15.00 -2.68
N ARG A 47 -5.98 -15.48 -2.03
CA ARG A 47 -6.07 -16.44 -0.92
C ARG A 47 -6.85 -15.87 0.27
N ARG A 48 -6.81 -14.55 0.47
CA ARG A 48 -7.61 -13.83 1.46
C ARG A 48 -8.14 -12.54 0.85
N LYS A 49 -9.17 -11.96 1.46
CA LYS A 49 -9.71 -10.65 1.09
C LYS A 49 -9.44 -9.64 2.22
N PRO A 50 -9.13 -8.37 1.93
CA PRO A 50 -9.11 -7.33 2.94
C PRO A 50 -10.53 -7.14 3.50
N SER A 51 -10.62 -6.88 4.80
CA SER A 51 -11.88 -6.67 5.52
C SER A 51 -11.80 -5.45 6.42
N GLY A 52 -12.96 -4.96 6.87
CA GLY A 52 -13.07 -3.83 7.80
C GLY A 52 -12.25 -2.62 7.36
N ALA A 53 -11.45 -2.08 8.29
CA ALA A 53 -10.61 -0.91 8.06
C ALA A 53 -9.62 -1.06 6.89
N ALA A 54 -9.05 -2.25 6.67
CA ALA A 54 -8.11 -2.49 5.58
C ALA A 54 -8.77 -2.31 4.20
N LYS A 55 -10.04 -2.75 4.07
CA LYS A 55 -10.81 -2.56 2.83
C LYS A 55 -11.06 -1.08 2.56
N VAL A 56 -11.46 -0.34 3.59
CA VAL A 56 -11.71 1.12 3.51
C VAL A 56 -10.43 1.87 3.15
N LEU A 57 -9.31 1.56 3.82
CA LEU A 57 -8.02 2.16 3.53
C LEU A 57 -7.60 1.93 2.08
N LEU A 58 -7.68 0.70 1.58
CA LEU A 58 -7.35 0.40 0.19
C LEU A 58 -8.27 1.13 -0.80
N GLN A 59 -9.56 1.32 -0.49
CA GLN A 59 -10.47 2.11 -1.33
C GLN A 59 -10.05 3.57 -1.38
N LEU A 60 -9.66 4.12 -0.23
CA LEU A 60 -9.16 5.49 -0.13
C LEU A 60 -7.86 5.66 -0.93
N LEU A 61 -6.94 4.69 -0.85
CA LEU A 61 -5.69 4.68 -1.62
C LEU A 61 -5.92 4.52 -3.13
N ALA A 62 -6.99 3.84 -3.55
CA ALA A 62 -7.37 3.74 -4.95
C ALA A 62 -7.82 5.10 -5.52
N ALA A 63 -8.55 5.89 -4.71
CA ALA A 63 -8.99 7.22 -5.06
C ALA A 63 -7.85 8.26 -4.95
N HIS A 64 -7.02 8.14 -3.92
CA HIS A 64 -6.01 9.12 -3.56
C HIS A 64 -4.65 8.44 -3.24
N PRO A 65 -3.91 7.97 -4.26
CA PRO A 65 -2.67 7.21 -4.04
C PRO A 65 -1.54 8.01 -3.38
N ALA A 66 -1.62 9.35 -3.39
CA ALA A 66 -0.63 10.24 -2.77
C ALA A 66 -0.73 10.33 -1.23
N LEU A 67 -1.81 9.84 -0.60
CA LEU A 67 -2.03 9.97 0.84
C LEU A 67 -0.91 9.35 1.69
N LEU A 68 -0.30 8.26 1.22
CA LEU A 68 0.79 7.60 1.97
C LEU A 68 2.10 8.38 1.92
N SER A 69 2.29 9.24 0.93
CA SER A 69 3.47 10.09 0.81
C SER A 69 3.56 11.10 1.95
N GLU A 70 2.42 11.57 2.45
CA GLU A 70 2.31 12.53 3.56
C GLU A 70 2.61 11.86 4.92
N ILE A 71 2.15 10.62 5.09
CA ILE A 71 2.27 9.88 6.34
C ILE A 71 3.69 9.34 6.54
N SER A 72 4.32 8.84 5.46
CA SER A 72 5.69 8.29 5.50
C SER A 72 6.74 9.34 5.86
N GLY A 73 6.55 10.60 5.47
CA GLY A 73 7.44 11.70 5.83
C GLY A 73 7.53 11.98 7.34
N SER A 74 6.51 11.60 8.11
CA SER A 74 6.46 11.82 9.56
C SER A 74 7.16 10.73 10.40
N GLN A 75 7.42 9.55 9.83
CA GLN A 75 7.94 8.40 10.60
C GLN A 75 9.47 8.39 10.76
N LYS A 76 10.22 9.17 9.98
CA LYS A 76 11.71 9.23 10.04
C LYS A 76 12.28 10.13 11.17
N LYS A 77 11.46 10.65 12.08
CA LYS A 77 11.89 11.48 13.23
C LYS A 77 11.97 10.73 14.57
N ARG A 78 12.11 9.41 14.57
CA ARG A 78 12.35 8.64 15.80
C ARG A 78 13.68 7.91 15.71
N THR A 79 14.67 8.56 16.33
CA THR A 79 15.91 8.07 16.97
C THR A 79 16.87 7.22 16.15
#